data_AF-A0A929SPD5-F1
#
_entry.id   AF-A0A929SPD5-F1
#
_cell.length_a   1.000
_cell.length_b   1.000
_cell.length_c   1.000
_cell.angle_alpha   90.00
_cell.angle_beta   90.00
_cell.angle_gamma   90.00
#
_symmetry.space_group_name_H-M   'P 1'
#
loop_
_entity.id
_entity.type
_entity.pdbx_description
1 polymer ?
#
loop_
_entity_poly.entity_id
_entity_poly.type
_entity_poly.pdbx_seq_one_letter_code
_entity_poly.pdbx_strand_id
1 'polypeptide(L)'
;MKKTINFKFSIAKKNNRAIIEYESQRKSKSEKRRIKSKVRISDVIEQFIDDMFDEENEAIIQRNDLATRFNCVPSQINYVISTRFTPIQGYYVESQRGGGGYIRIVRTQVNEEDAKKSLLNKIGDKLTVKEANSLLEILNQEELITDKELKIFKSLVTDNCLSTIKIKKEEIRANILKNIIINL
;
A
#
# COMPACT_ATOMS: atom_id res chain seq x y z
N MET A 1 14.28 0.22 -33.77
CA MET A 1 14.50 -1.15 -33.21
C MET A 1 15.06 -0.97 -31.80
N LYS A 2 14.31 -0.79 -30.71
CA LYS A 2 13.32 -1.66 -30.02
C LYS A 2 13.81 -3.10 -29.85
N LYS A 3 14.45 -3.43 -28.70
CA LYS A 3 14.35 -4.76 -28.05
C LYS A 3 15.02 -5.02 -26.67
N THR A 4 15.56 -4.04 -25.92
CA THR A 4 16.30 -4.38 -24.68
C THR A 4 15.67 -3.93 -23.34
N ILE A 5 14.57 -3.17 -23.34
CA ILE A 5 14.01 -2.60 -22.09
C ILE A 5 12.93 -3.50 -21.43
N ASN A 6 12.56 -4.63 -22.05
CA ASN A 6 11.48 -5.51 -21.58
C ASN A 6 11.88 -6.66 -20.63
N PHE A 7 12.98 -6.55 -19.86
CA PHE A 7 13.37 -7.63 -18.92
C PHE A 7 13.33 -7.25 -17.43
N LYS A 8 12.94 -6.03 -17.07
CA LYS A 8 12.83 -5.61 -15.66
C LYS A 8 11.44 -5.81 -15.02
N PHE A 9 10.45 -6.32 -15.76
CA PHE A 9 9.08 -6.52 -15.25
C PHE A 9 8.67 -7.98 -15.02
N SER A 10 9.61 -8.94 -15.01
CA SER A 10 9.27 -10.38 -14.85
C SER A 10 9.96 -11.11 -13.69
N ILE A 11 10.66 -10.41 -12.78
CA ILE A 11 11.36 -11.05 -11.63
C ILE A 11 10.73 -10.66 -10.28
N ALA A 12 9.43 -10.42 -10.26
CA ALA A 12 8.65 -10.29 -9.01
C ALA A 12 8.07 -11.64 -8.54
N LYS A 13 8.34 -12.76 -9.22
CA LYS A 13 7.95 -14.11 -8.78
C LYS A 13 9.06 -15.12 -9.10
N LYS A 14 9.95 -15.40 -8.13
CA LYS A 14 10.61 -16.71 -7.94
C LYS A 14 11.54 -16.72 -6.71
N ASN A 15 11.04 -17.36 -5.65
CA ASN A 15 11.78 -17.96 -4.52
C ASN A 15 12.78 -17.07 -3.74
N ASN A 16 12.38 -16.65 -2.53
CA ASN A 16 13.28 -16.11 -1.51
C ASN A 16 14.44 -17.06 -1.13
N ARG A 17 14.32 -18.38 -1.37
CA ARG A 17 15.47 -19.30 -1.27
C ARG A 17 16.60 -18.94 -2.25
N ALA A 18 16.27 -18.52 -3.47
CA ALA A 18 17.25 -18.17 -4.50
C ALA A 18 17.93 -16.84 -4.21
N ILE A 19 17.22 -15.86 -3.62
CA ILE A 19 17.81 -14.58 -3.20
C ILE A 19 18.79 -14.81 -2.02
N ILE A 20 18.39 -15.63 -1.05
CA ILE A 20 19.23 -15.99 0.10
C ILE A 20 20.46 -16.82 -0.35
N GLU A 21 20.32 -17.76 -1.28
CA GLU A 21 21.45 -18.52 -1.85
C GLU A 21 22.37 -17.65 -2.71
N TYR A 22 21.83 -16.75 -3.52
CA TYR A 22 22.60 -15.85 -4.38
C TYR A 22 23.43 -14.84 -3.56
N GLU A 23 22.85 -14.26 -2.51
CA GLU A 23 23.57 -13.33 -1.62
C GLU A 23 24.58 -14.05 -0.70
N SER A 24 24.37 -15.33 -0.41
CA SER A 24 25.26 -16.11 0.46
C SER A 24 26.46 -16.74 -0.28
N GLN A 25 26.51 -16.72 -1.61
CA GLN A 25 27.67 -17.21 -2.36
C GLN A 25 28.88 -16.24 -2.34
N ARG A 26 28.70 -14.98 -1.92
CA ARG A 26 29.76 -13.95 -1.98
C ARG A 26 30.29 -13.41 -0.64
N LYS A 27 29.87 -13.95 0.51
CA LYS A 27 30.19 -13.36 1.84
C LYS A 27 30.66 -14.35 2.90
N SER A 28 31.38 -13.82 3.89
CA SER A 28 32.10 -14.57 4.93
C SER A 28 31.17 -15.35 5.87
N LYS A 29 31.69 -16.40 6.53
CA LYS A 29 30.94 -17.31 7.42
C LYS A 29 30.26 -16.59 8.61
N SER A 30 30.78 -15.44 9.04
CA SER A 30 30.24 -14.58 10.10
C SER A 30 29.08 -13.70 9.61
N GLU A 31 29.13 -13.18 8.39
CA GLU A 31 28.04 -12.40 7.79
C GLU A 31 26.81 -13.25 7.44
N LYS A 32 27.02 -14.51 7.03
CA LYS A 32 25.93 -15.48 6.83
C LYS A 32 25.10 -15.70 8.10
N ARG A 33 25.74 -15.74 9.27
CA ARG A 33 25.05 -15.87 10.57
C ARG A 33 24.24 -14.62 10.92
N ARG A 34 24.73 -13.44 10.53
CA ARG A 34 24.13 -12.13 10.83
C ARG A 34 22.91 -11.80 9.95
N ILE A 35 22.88 -12.32 8.72
CA ILE A 35 21.72 -12.23 7.81
C ILE A 35 20.63 -13.22 8.25
N LYS A 36 21.02 -14.44 8.63
CA LYS A 36 20.10 -15.47 9.17
C LYS A 36 19.44 -15.03 10.49
N SER A 37 20.09 -14.17 11.28
CA SER A 37 19.55 -13.66 12.55
C SER A 37 18.60 -12.46 12.41
N LYS A 38 18.44 -11.88 11.21
CA LYS A 38 17.65 -10.64 11.02
C LYS A 38 16.20 -10.88 10.62
N VAL A 39 15.88 -12.06 10.10
CA VAL A 39 14.51 -12.42 9.69
C VAL A 39 13.78 -13.05 10.88
N ARG A 40 12.80 -12.35 11.45
CA ARG A 40 12.00 -12.90 12.55
C ARG A 40 10.95 -13.83 11.99
N ILE A 41 10.62 -14.88 12.75
CA ILE A 41 9.57 -15.83 12.35
C ILE A 41 8.22 -15.14 12.12
N SER A 42 7.93 -14.06 12.86
CA SER A 42 6.74 -13.24 12.66
C SER A 42 6.66 -12.64 11.25
N ASP A 43 7.77 -12.12 10.73
CA ASP A 43 7.81 -11.50 9.40
C ASP A 43 7.63 -12.56 8.30
N VAL A 44 8.11 -13.79 8.55
CA VAL A 44 7.91 -14.91 7.63
C VAL A 44 6.44 -15.36 7.61
N ILE A 45 5.78 -15.40 8.77
CA ILE A 45 4.36 -15.78 8.87
C ILE A 45 3.48 -14.70 8.23
N GLU A 46 3.77 -13.41 8.48
CA GLU A 46 3.08 -12.27 7.86
C GLU A 46 3.16 -12.34 6.34
N GLN A 47 4.36 -12.43 5.77
CA GLN A 47 4.53 -12.53 4.31
C GLN A 47 3.80 -13.76 3.73
N PHE A 48 3.80 -14.87 4.46
CA PHE A 48 3.09 -16.05 4.00
C PHE A 48 1.57 -15.85 3.97
N ILE A 49 1.00 -15.21 4.98
CA ILE A 49 -0.42 -14.85 4.98
C ILE A 49 -0.70 -13.84 3.87
N ASP A 50 0.20 -12.89 3.63
CA ASP A 50 0.09 -11.91 2.53
C ASP A 50 0.07 -12.56 1.14
N ASP A 51 0.81 -13.67 0.95
CA ASP A 51 0.82 -14.44 -0.28
C ASP A 51 -0.42 -15.35 -0.44
N MET A 52 -1.21 -15.55 0.63
CA MET A 52 -2.42 -16.38 0.62
C MET A 52 -3.69 -15.62 0.22
N PHE A 53 -3.65 -14.28 0.15
CA PHE A 53 -4.80 -13.51 -0.27
C PHE A 53 -5.18 -13.84 -1.71
N ASP A 54 -6.47 -14.07 -1.94
CA ASP A 54 -7.05 -14.34 -3.24
C ASP A 54 -7.46 -13.05 -3.99
N GLU A 55 -8.14 -13.22 -5.12
CA GLU A 55 -8.66 -12.11 -5.93
C GLU A 55 -9.73 -11.29 -5.18
N GLU A 56 -10.40 -11.88 -4.18
CA GLU A 56 -11.40 -11.24 -3.33
C GLU A 56 -10.79 -10.56 -2.10
N ASN A 57 -9.45 -10.50 -2.01
CA ASN A 57 -8.72 -9.91 -0.89
C ASN A 57 -9.00 -10.59 0.46
N GLU A 58 -9.24 -11.90 0.42
CA GLU A 58 -9.45 -12.75 1.57
C GLU A 58 -8.35 -13.81 1.72
N ALA A 59 -7.96 -14.09 2.96
CA ALA A 59 -7.12 -15.23 3.32
C ALA A 59 -7.77 -16.03 4.46
N ILE A 60 -7.96 -17.33 4.24
CA ILE A 60 -8.45 -18.27 5.24
C ILE A 60 -7.31 -19.17 5.70
N ILE A 61 -7.05 -19.19 7.01
CA ILE A 61 -5.96 -19.97 7.60
C ILE A 61 -6.45 -20.84 8.76
N GLN A 62 -5.77 -21.97 8.97
CA GLN A 62 -5.90 -22.76 10.18
C GLN A 62 -4.70 -22.54 11.08
N ARG A 63 -4.95 -22.12 12.33
CA ARG A 63 -3.90 -21.78 13.28
C ARG A 63 -2.93 -22.94 13.53
N ASN A 64 -3.47 -24.15 13.71
CA ASN A 64 -2.66 -25.33 14.03
C ASN A 64 -1.81 -25.77 12.84
N ASP A 65 -2.34 -25.64 11.62
CA ASP A 65 -1.61 -26.00 10.40
C ASP A 65 -0.44 -25.04 10.15
N LEU A 66 -0.68 -23.74 10.28
CA LEU A 66 0.39 -22.73 10.17
C LEU A 66 1.44 -22.93 11.26
N ALA A 67 1.02 -23.17 12.51
CA ALA A 67 1.94 -23.44 13.62
C ALA A 67 2.83 -24.66 13.34
N THR A 68 2.25 -25.74 12.81
CA THR A 68 2.98 -26.96 12.43
C THR A 68 3.95 -26.68 11.27
N ARG A 69 3.49 -25.96 10.24
CA ARG A 69 4.28 -25.63 9.04
C ARG A 69 5.50 -24.77 9.34
N PHE A 70 5.35 -23.80 10.25
CA PHE A 70 6.44 -22.92 10.68
C PHE A 70 7.20 -23.44 11.90
N ASN A 71 6.86 -24.63 12.38
CA ASN A 71 7.45 -25.28 13.56
C ASN A 71 7.47 -24.34 14.79
N CYS A 72 6.33 -23.70 15.05
CA CYS A 72 6.14 -22.75 16.16
C CYS A 72 4.88 -23.09 16.97
N VAL A 73 4.74 -22.47 18.15
CA VAL A 73 3.55 -22.63 19.00
C VAL A 73 2.33 -21.89 18.42
N PRO A 74 1.09 -22.37 18.63
CA PRO A 74 -0.12 -21.70 18.12
C PRO A 74 -0.29 -20.24 18.58
N SER A 75 0.22 -19.89 19.77
CA SER A 75 0.21 -18.50 20.26
C SER A 75 1.05 -17.55 19.40
N GLN A 76 2.07 -18.05 18.70
CA GLN A 76 2.86 -17.24 17.77
C GLN A 76 2.01 -16.76 16.60
N ILE A 77 1.11 -17.60 16.09
CA ILE A 77 0.18 -17.23 15.01
C ILE A 77 -0.78 -16.14 15.50
N ASN A 78 -1.35 -16.31 16.69
CA ASN A 78 -2.22 -15.30 17.29
C ASN A 78 -1.49 -13.96 17.47
N TYR A 79 -0.24 -13.99 17.93
CA TYR A 79 0.58 -12.79 18.09
C TYR A 79 0.79 -12.06 16.77
N VAL A 80 1.11 -12.80 15.69
CA VAL A 80 1.28 -12.20 14.36
C VAL A 80 -0.04 -11.55 13.90
N ILE A 81 -1.15 -12.27 14.01
CA ILE A 81 -2.47 -11.77 13.62
C ILE A 81 -2.84 -10.51 14.40
N SER A 82 -2.71 -10.54 15.73
CA SER A 82 -3.11 -9.42 16.58
C SER A 82 -2.19 -8.19 16.49
N THR A 83 -1.00 -8.31 15.89
CA THR A 83 -0.02 -7.20 15.79
C THR A 83 0.21 -6.69 14.37
N ARG A 84 -0.08 -7.49 13.33
CA ARG A 84 0.16 -7.13 11.92
C ARG A 84 -1.10 -7.06 11.07
N PHE A 85 -2.16 -7.74 11.49
CA PHE A 85 -3.44 -7.79 10.76
C PHE A 85 -4.51 -7.08 11.59
N THR A 86 -4.29 -5.80 11.85
CA THR A 86 -5.18 -4.97 12.68
C THR A 86 -6.09 -4.09 11.82
N PRO A 87 -7.23 -3.61 12.36
CA PRO A 87 -8.07 -2.63 11.67
C PRO A 87 -7.31 -1.36 11.25
N ILE A 88 -6.37 -0.89 12.08
CA ILE A 88 -5.54 0.29 11.79
C ILE A 88 -4.65 0.07 10.56
N GLN A 89 -4.22 -1.18 10.32
CA GLN A 89 -3.40 -1.58 9.17
C GLN A 89 -4.24 -1.98 7.94
N GLY A 90 -5.58 -1.81 8.00
CA GLY A 90 -6.46 -2.13 6.88
C GLY A 90 -6.89 -3.60 6.81
N TYR A 91 -7.00 -4.26 7.96
CA TYR A 91 -7.44 -5.66 8.03
C TYR A 91 -8.64 -5.84 8.96
N TYR A 92 -9.58 -6.66 8.52
CA TYR A 92 -10.66 -7.20 9.34
C TYR A 92 -10.41 -8.69 9.58
N VAL A 93 -10.50 -9.14 10.83
CA VAL A 93 -10.16 -10.51 11.22
C VAL A 93 -11.31 -11.15 11.96
N GLU A 94 -11.75 -12.31 11.49
CA GLU A 94 -12.76 -13.15 12.11
C GLU A 94 -12.15 -14.50 12.51
N SER A 95 -12.56 -15.05 13.66
CA SER A 95 -12.13 -16.37 14.09
C SER A 95 -13.32 -17.26 14.43
N GLN A 96 -13.36 -18.47 13.85
CA GLN A 96 -14.34 -19.48 14.21
C GLN A 96 -13.70 -20.57 15.08
N ARG A 97 -14.37 -20.96 16.17
CA ARG A 97 -13.94 -22.03 17.08
C ARG A 97 -14.73 -23.33 16.82
N GLY A 98 -14.11 -24.49 17.02
CA GLY A 98 -14.72 -25.82 16.82
C GLY A 98 -13.84 -26.80 16.04
N GLY A 99 -14.38 -27.98 15.68
CA GLY A 99 -13.68 -29.09 14.99
C GLY A 99 -13.24 -28.82 13.53
N GLY A 100 -13.26 -27.56 13.11
CA GLY A 100 -12.80 -27.07 11.81
C GLY A 100 -12.53 -25.56 11.87
N GLY A 101 -12.13 -25.05 13.04
CA GLY A 101 -11.95 -23.63 13.26
C GLY A 101 -10.89 -23.02 12.34
N TYR A 102 -11.21 -21.87 11.77
CA TYR A 102 -10.31 -21.09 10.92
C TYR A 102 -10.24 -19.65 11.41
N ILE A 103 -9.26 -18.93 10.89
CA ILE A 103 -9.16 -17.48 10.99
C ILE A 103 -9.28 -16.94 9.57
N ARG A 104 -10.25 -16.05 9.38
CA ARG A 104 -10.51 -15.35 8.13
C ARG A 104 -9.97 -13.94 8.27
N ILE A 105 -9.06 -13.57 7.38
CA ILE A 105 -8.43 -12.27 7.34
C ILE A 105 -8.86 -11.63 6.02
N VAL A 106 -9.51 -10.48 6.11
CA VAL A 106 -9.98 -9.70 4.97
C VAL A 106 -9.15 -8.43 4.94
N ARG A 107 -8.49 -8.16 3.81
CA ARG A 107 -7.93 -6.82 3.57
C ARG A 107 -9.12 -5.90 3.34
N THR A 108 -9.38 -5.03 4.30
CA THR A 108 -10.30 -3.93 4.07
C THR A 108 -9.58 -3.01 3.10
N GLN A 109 -9.94 -3.08 1.83
CA GLN A 109 -9.58 -2.02 0.92
C GLN A 109 -10.17 -0.75 1.56
N VAL A 110 -9.31 0.11 2.12
CA VAL A 110 -9.57 1.52 1.92
C VAL A 110 -9.43 1.64 0.41
N ASN A 111 -10.54 1.46 -0.31
CA ASN A 111 -10.52 1.57 -1.76
C ASN A 111 -9.82 2.89 -2.05
N GLU A 112 -8.94 2.94 -3.05
CA GLU A 112 -8.44 4.24 -3.50
C GLU A 112 -9.60 5.22 -3.70
N GLU A 113 -10.76 4.73 -4.16
CA GLU A 113 -12.00 5.50 -4.22
C GLU A 113 -12.50 6.04 -2.88
N ASP A 114 -12.39 5.31 -1.78
CA ASP A 114 -12.86 5.76 -0.47
C ASP A 114 -11.88 6.74 0.19
N ALA A 115 -10.57 6.54 -0.03
CA ALA A 115 -9.55 7.53 0.30
C ALA A 115 -9.72 8.81 -0.53
N LYS A 116 -9.92 8.67 -1.86
CA LYS A 116 -10.22 9.77 -2.78
C LYS A 116 -11.52 10.48 -2.37
N LYS A 117 -12.61 9.77 -2.07
CA LYS A 117 -13.88 10.35 -1.57
C LYS A 117 -13.69 11.09 -0.25
N SER A 118 -12.93 10.52 0.69
CA SER A 118 -12.61 11.20 1.96
C SER A 118 -11.82 12.50 1.73
N LEU A 119 -10.85 12.48 0.80
CA LEU A 119 -10.09 13.67 0.42
C LEU A 119 -10.96 14.71 -0.31
N LEU A 120 -11.83 14.26 -1.22
CA LEU A 120 -12.78 15.10 -1.94
C LEU A 120 -13.79 15.77 -1.01
N ASN A 121 -14.27 15.06 0.02
CA ASN A 121 -15.18 15.61 1.02
C ASN A 121 -14.52 16.69 1.89
N LYS A 122 -13.19 16.65 2.05
CA LYS A 122 -12.43 17.72 2.72
C LYS A 122 -12.25 18.95 1.84
N ILE A 123 -12.34 18.80 0.51
CA ILE A 123 -12.29 19.91 -0.43
C ILE A 123 -13.69 20.51 -0.54
N GLY A 124 -13.87 21.69 0.07
CA GLY A 124 -15.09 22.47 -0.07
C GLY A 124 -15.40 22.91 -1.51
N ASP A 125 -16.47 23.68 -1.68
CA ASP A 125 -16.91 24.11 -3.03
C ASP A 125 -16.12 25.30 -3.59
N LYS A 126 -15.23 25.89 -2.79
CA LYS A 126 -14.39 27.01 -3.17
C LYS A 126 -12.97 26.79 -2.67
N LEU A 127 -12.01 27.10 -3.52
CA LEU A 127 -10.60 27.07 -3.17
C LEU A 127 -9.92 28.35 -3.67
N THR A 128 -9.19 29.01 -2.77
CA THR A 128 -8.21 30.04 -3.13
C THR A 128 -6.99 29.39 -3.79
N VAL A 129 -6.16 30.20 -4.47
CA VAL A 129 -4.89 29.71 -5.07
C VAL A 129 -3.97 29.12 -3.99
N LYS A 130 -3.93 29.75 -2.81
CA LYS A 130 -3.08 29.32 -1.70
C LYS A 130 -3.51 27.96 -1.17
N GLU A 131 -4.81 27.76 -0.94
CA GLU A 131 -5.34 26.48 -0.45
C GLU A 131 -5.13 25.35 -1.47
N ALA A 132 -5.39 25.61 -2.75
CA ALA A 132 -5.15 24.63 -3.80
C ALA A 132 -3.67 24.22 -3.89
N ASN A 133 -2.75 25.19 -3.78
CA ASN A 133 -1.32 24.90 -3.76
C ASN A 133 -0.93 24.07 -2.53
N SER A 134 -1.45 24.38 -1.34
CA SER A 134 -1.18 23.60 -0.12
C SER A 134 -1.67 22.15 -0.25
N LEU A 135 -2.84 21.92 -0.85
CA LEU A 135 -3.36 20.58 -1.07
C LEU A 135 -2.51 19.78 -2.07
N LEU A 136 -2.07 20.42 -3.16
CA LEU A 136 -1.16 19.78 -4.12
C LEU A 136 0.20 19.43 -3.51
N GLU A 137 0.72 20.26 -2.60
CA GLU A 137 1.95 19.94 -1.86
C GLU A 137 1.77 18.73 -0.95
N ILE A 138 0.63 18.61 -0.27
CA ILE A 138 0.31 17.43 0.55
C ILE A 138 0.26 16.17 -0.33
N LEU A 139 -0.41 16.23 -1.50
CA LEU A 139 -0.44 15.11 -2.44
C LEU A 139 0.96 14.68 -2.90
N ASN A 140 1.87 15.63 -3.11
CA ASN A 140 3.26 15.34 -3.50
C ASN A 140 4.07 14.75 -2.34
N GLN A 141 3.85 15.25 -1.11
CA GLN A 141 4.51 14.74 0.10
C GLN A 141 4.11 13.30 0.43
N GLU A 142 2.86 12.94 0.16
CA GLU A 142 2.33 11.58 0.30
C GLU A 142 2.66 10.68 -0.91
N GLU A 143 3.52 11.14 -1.83
CA GLU A 143 3.95 10.42 -3.04
C GLU A 143 2.80 10.00 -3.99
N LEU A 144 1.64 10.64 -3.89
CA LEU A 144 0.47 10.40 -4.75
C LEU A 144 0.60 11.06 -6.12
N ILE A 145 1.46 12.08 -6.22
CA ILE A 145 1.81 12.77 -7.46
C ILE A 145 3.32 13.00 -7.51
N THR A 146 3.87 13.10 -8.70
CA THR A 146 5.28 13.41 -8.93
C THR A 146 5.55 14.92 -8.88
N ASP A 147 6.80 15.32 -8.64
CA ASP A 147 7.22 16.73 -8.72
C ASP A 147 6.88 17.40 -10.06
N LYS A 148 6.83 16.61 -11.14
CA LYS A 148 6.45 17.09 -12.47
C LYS A 148 4.95 17.38 -12.53
N GLU A 149 4.12 16.48 -12.02
CA GLU A 149 2.67 16.65 -11.94
C GLU A 149 2.31 17.81 -11.01
N LEU A 150 2.98 17.94 -9.86
CA LEU A 150 2.82 19.07 -8.95
C LEU A 150 3.00 20.41 -9.68
N LYS A 151 4.08 20.56 -10.46
CA LYS A 151 4.34 21.79 -11.24
C LYS A 151 3.24 22.07 -12.26
N ILE A 152 2.78 21.03 -12.96
CA ILE A 152 1.71 21.14 -13.96
C ILE A 152 0.40 21.55 -13.27
N PHE A 153 -0.01 20.84 -12.21
CA PHE A 153 -1.28 21.10 -11.52
C PHE A 153 -1.31 22.48 -10.86
N LYS A 154 -0.19 22.93 -10.29
CA LYS A 154 -0.08 24.31 -9.78
C LYS A 154 -0.33 25.36 -10.86
N SER A 155 0.12 25.12 -12.10
CA SER A 155 -0.10 26.07 -13.20
C SER A 155 -1.59 26.19 -13.58
N LEU A 156 -2.34 25.08 -13.51
CA LEU A 156 -3.77 25.01 -13.86
C LEU A 156 -4.67 25.78 -12.88
N VAL A 157 -4.28 25.86 -11.61
CA VAL A 157 -5.08 26.50 -10.57
C VAL A 157 -4.76 27.99 -10.37
N THR A 158 -3.85 28.57 -11.15
CA THR A 158 -3.50 29.99 -11.03
C THR A 158 -4.57 30.94 -11.56
N ASP A 159 -4.61 32.18 -11.04
CA ASP A 159 -5.51 33.21 -11.57
C ASP A 159 -5.18 33.62 -13.00
N ASN A 160 -3.93 33.43 -13.44
CA ASN A 160 -3.50 33.66 -14.82
C ASN A 160 -4.12 32.64 -15.77
N CYS A 161 -4.16 31.35 -15.38
CA CYS A 161 -4.83 30.31 -16.15
C CYS A 161 -6.34 30.58 -16.26
N LEU A 162 -6.93 31.18 -15.23
CA LEU A 162 -8.36 31.54 -15.18
C LEU A 162 -8.60 33.02 -15.53
N SER A 163 -7.69 33.67 -16.25
CA SER A 163 -7.71 35.13 -16.49
C SER A 163 -8.94 35.60 -17.27
N THR A 164 -9.44 34.80 -18.20
CA THR A 164 -10.64 35.08 -19.01
C THR A 164 -11.94 34.94 -18.23
N ILE A 165 -11.91 34.31 -17.05
CA ILE A 165 -13.08 34.05 -16.21
C ILE A 165 -13.24 35.21 -15.22
N LYS A 166 -14.41 35.84 -15.19
CA LYS A 166 -14.65 37.02 -14.34
C LYS A 166 -15.30 36.72 -12.99
N ILE A 167 -15.96 35.57 -12.85
CA ILE A 167 -16.75 35.20 -11.65
C ILE A 167 -16.47 33.71 -11.32
N LYS A 168 -16.64 33.30 -10.06
CA LYS A 168 -16.56 31.89 -9.63
C LYS A 168 -15.20 31.21 -9.85
N LYS A 169 -14.11 31.97 -9.93
CA LYS A 169 -12.74 31.41 -10.09
C LYS A 169 -12.42 30.35 -9.04
N GLU A 170 -12.81 30.59 -7.79
CA GLU A 170 -12.57 29.66 -6.68
C GLU A 170 -13.39 28.37 -6.78
N GLU A 171 -14.62 28.43 -7.30
CA GLU A 171 -15.46 27.24 -7.53
C GLU A 171 -14.89 26.40 -8.66
N ILE A 172 -14.45 27.05 -9.74
CA ILE A 172 -13.81 26.36 -10.87
C ILE A 172 -12.50 25.72 -10.43
N ARG A 173 -11.71 26.41 -9.60
CA ARG A 173 -10.48 25.86 -9.02
C ARG A 173 -10.76 24.63 -8.17
N ALA A 174 -11.79 24.67 -7.34
CA ALA A 174 -12.20 23.50 -6.56
C ALA A 174 -12.58 22.33 -7.45
N ASN A 175 -13.34 22.56 -8.52
CA ASN A 175 -13.72 21.52 -9.47
C ASN A 175 -12.52 20.95 -10.25
N ILE A 176 -11.56 21.78 -10.66
CA ILE A 176 -10.32 21.32 -11.30
C ILE A 176 -9.58 20.38 -10.35
N LEU A 177 -9.38 20.79 -9.10
CA LEU A 177 -8.64 19.98 -8.13
C LEU A 177 -9.36 18.68 -7.79
N LYS A 178 -10.69 18.72 -7.62
CA LYS A 178 -11.52 17.52 -7.45
C LYS A 178 -11.35 16.55 -8.62
N ASN A 179 -11.38 17.05 -9.86
CA ASN A 179 -11.18 16.22 -11.06
C ASN A 179 -9.76 15.62 -11.13
N ILE A 180 -8.73 16.38 -10.74
CA ILE A 180 -7.37 15.83 -10.67
C ILE A 180 -7.37 14.64 -9.71
N ILE A 181 -7.86 14.79 -8.48
CA ILE A 181 -7.87 13.74 -7.46
C ILE A 181 -8.66 12.50 -7.88
N ILE A 182 -9.78 12.68 -8.60
CA ILE A 182 -10.57 11.58 -9.14
C ILE A 182 -9.77 10.76 -10.18
N ASN A 183 -8.89 11.40 -10.96
CA ASN A 183 -8.17 10.81 -12.09
C ASN A 183 -6.68 10.56 -11.83
N LEU A 184 -6.20 10.73 -10.59
CA LEU A 184 -4.91 10.22 -10.14
C LEU A 184 -4.92 8.70 -10.10
#